data_AF-A0A9E0X8D9-F1
#
_entry.id   AF-A0A9E0X8D9-F1
#
_cell.length_a   1.000
_cell.length_b   1.000
_cell.length_c   1.000
_cell.angle_alpha   90.00
_cell.angle_beta   90.00
_cell.angle_gamma   90.00
#
_symmetry.space_group_name_H-M   'P 1'
#
loop_
_entity.id
_entity.type
_entity.pdbx_description
1 polymer ?
#
loop_
_entity_poly.entity_id
_entity_poly.type
_entity_poly.pdbx_seq_one_letter_code
_entity_poly.pdbx_strand_id
1 'polypeptide(L)' 'DLGMEAIYEFDVVDMPVTVAVDAGGTSAHITGPAEWQKRIATGEFKGIEVASA' A
#
# COMPACT_ATOMS: atom_id res chain seq x y z
N ASP A 1 -19.13 -8.49 27.80
CA ASP A 1 -19.68 -8.58 26.43
C ASP A 1 -18.60 -8.04 25.50
N LEU A 2 -18.13 -8.83 24.55
CA LEU A 2 -16.96 -8.49 23.71
C LEU A 2 -17.34 -7.55 22.56
N GLY A 3 -18.63 -7.39 22.24
CA GLY A 3 -19.09 -6.47 21.20
C GLY A 3 -18.29 -6.62 19.90
N MET A 4 -17.78 -5.50 19.38
CA MET A 4 -16.99 -5.47 18.13
C MET A 4 -15.64 -6.20 18.21
N GLU A 5 -15.17 -6.59 19.40
CA GLU A 5 -13.90 -7.31 19.60
C GLU A 5 -14.07 -8.84 19.61
N ALA A 6 -15.30 -9.34 19.47
CA ALA A 6 -15.54 -10.78 19.34
C ALA A 6 -15.00 -11.34 18.01
N ILE A 7 -14.81 -12.66 17.97
CA ILE A 7 -14.40 -13.36 16.75
C ILE A 7 -15.64 -13.56 15.87
N TYR A 8 -15.55 -13.11 14.61
CA TYR A 8 -16.60 -13.21 13.61
C TYR A 8 -16.06 -13.85 12.34
N GLU A 9 -16.92 -14.60 11.65
CA GLU A 9 -16.67 -15.14 10.33
C GLU A 9 -17.49 -14.35 9.31
N PHE A 10 -16.87 -14.00 8.18
CA PHE A 10 -17.51 -13.25 7.11
C PHE A 10 -17.16 -13.86 5.76
N ASP A 11 -18.19 -14.10 4.95
CA ASP A 11 -18.03 -14.28 3.52
C ASP A 11 -17.92 -12.90 2.87
N VAL A 12 -16.82 -12.66 2.16
CA VAL A 12 -16.51 -11.36 1.58
C VAL A 12 -16.49 -11.47 0.05
N VAL A 13 -17.09 -10.47 -0.61
CA VAL A 13 -17.08 -10.31 -2.08
C VAL A 13 -16.54 -8.92 -2.39
N ASP A 14 -15.67 -8.83 -3.40
CA ASP A 14 -15.10 -7.58 -3.92
C ASP A 14 -14.46 -6.67 -2.85
N MET A 15 -13.67 -7.26 -1.94
CA MET A 15 -12.87 -6.49 -0.98
C MET A 15 -11.45 -6.31 -1.51
N PRO A 16 -11.12 -5.15 -2.09
CA PRO A 16 -9.77 -4.89 -2.57
C PRO A 16 -8.79 -4.84 -1.40
N VAL A 17 -7.73 -5.64 -1.49
CA VAL A 17 -6.63 -5.66 -0.52
C VAL A 17 -5.30 -5.61 -1.26
N THR A 18 -4.28 -5.10 -0.58
CA THR A 18 -2.91 -5.03 -1.10
C THR A 18 -2.00 -5.95 -0.30
N VAL A 19 -1.11 -6.67 -0.98
CA VAL A 19 -0.09 -7.50 -0.34
C VAL A 19 0.99 -6.60 0.27
N ALA A 20 1.04 -6.54 1.60
CA ALA A 20 2.06 -5.76 2.31
C ALA A 20 3.39 -6.53 2.47
N VAL A 21 3.32 -7.86 2.62
CA VAL A 21 4.48 -8.76 2.72
C VAL A 21 4.18 -10.01 1.91
N ASP A 22 5.09 -10.43 1.03
CA ASP A 22 4.94 -11.66 0.24
C ASP A 22 5.42 -12.91 1.01
N ALA A 23 5.19 -14.10 0.42
CA ALA A 23 5.57 -15.38 1.04
C ALA A 23 7.09 -15.57 1.19
N GLY A 24 7.91 -14.77 0.50
CA GLY A 24 9.37 -14.74 0.65
C GLY A 24 9.85 -13.79 1.74
N GLY A 25 8.95 -13.03 2.37
CA GLY A 25 9.28 -12.03 3.38
C GLY A 25 9.60 -10.65 2.81
N THR A 26 9.39 -10.40 1.51
CA THR A 26 9.59 -9.08 0.93
C THR A 26 8.50 -8.12 1.40
N SER A 27 8.88 -7.02 2.05
CA SER A 27 7.94 -6.02 2.55
C SER A 27 7.84 -4.80 1.61
N ALA A 28 6.61 -4.42 1.26
CA ALA A 28 6.31 -3.19 0.52
C ALA A 28 6.74 -1.92 1.29
N HIS A 29 6.72 -1.97 2.62
CA HIS A 29 7.16 -0.84 3.47
C HIS A 29 8.68 -0.64 3.45
N ILE A 30 9.45 -1.62 2.95
CA ILE A 30 10.90 -1.53 2.78
C ILE A 30 11.23 -1.19 1.32
N THR A 31 10.66 -1.96 0.39
CA THR A 31 10.96 -1.83 -1.05
C THR A 31 10.33 -0.59 -1.68
N GLY A 32 9.12 -0.22 -1.25
CA GLY A 32 8.38 0.94 -1.76
C GLY A 32 9.17 2.25 -1.64
N PRO A 33 9.60 2.67 -0.44
CA PRO A 33 10.38 3.92 -0.29
C PRO A 33 11.64 3.96 -1.16
N ALA A 34 12.37 2.84 -1.25
CA ALA A 34 13.58 2.74 -2.07
C ALA A 34 13.28 2.88 -3.57
N GLU A 35 12.18 2.29 -4.04
CA GLU A 35 11.75 2.39 -5.44
C GLU A 35 11.33 3.82 -5.78
N TRP A 36 10.48 4.43 -4.95
CA TRP A 36 10.04 5.81 -5.17
C TRP A 36 11.19 6.81 -5.13
N GLN A 37 12.15 6.63 -4.23
CA GLN A 37 13.36 7.47 -4.19
C GLN A 37 14.10 7.45 -5.54
N LYS A 38 14.26 6.28 -6.16
CA LYS A 38 14.92 6.16 -7.47
C LYS A 38 14.12 6.85 -8.56
N ARG A 39 12.81 6.59 -8.65
CA ARG A 39 11.93 7.16 -9.68
C ARG A 39 11.81 8.68 -9.60
N ILE A 40 11.80 9.22 -8.38
CA ILE A 40 11.83 10.67 -8.18
C ILE A 40 13.19 11.25 -8.62
N ALA A 41 14.31 10.60 -8.28
CA ALA A 41 15.65 11.05 -8.64
C ALA A 41 15.92 11.06 -10.15
N THR A 42 15.33 10.12 -10.92
CA THR A 42 15.44 10.12 -12.39
C THR A 42 14.68 11.29 -13.04
N GLY A 43 13.80 11.96 -12.30
CA GLY A 43 12.95 13.01 -12.83
C GLY A 43 11.76 12.51 -13.64
N GLU A 44 11.37 11.23 -13.48
CA GLU A 44 10.21 10.60 -14.13
C GLU A 44 8.94 11.44 -13.98
N PHE A 45 8.81 12.15 -12.85
CA PHE A 45 7.63 12.91 -12.49
C PHE A 45 7.76 14.43 -12.68
N LYS A 46 8.79 14.92 -13.37
CA LYS A 46 9.02 16.38 -13.56
C LYS A 46 7.88 17.10 -14.30
N GLY A 47 7.10 16.37 -15.10
CA GLY A 47 5.96 16.90 -15.85
C GLY A 47 4.62 16.84 -15.13
N ILE A 48 4.57 16.39 -13.87
CA ILE A 48 3.32 16.39 -13.10
C ILE A 48 3.04 17.83 -12.66
N GLU A 49 2.03 18.44 -13.29
CA GLU A 49 1.52 19.75 -12.86
C GLU A 49 0.88 19.61 -11.48
N VAL A 50 1.34 20.42 -10.52
CA VAL A 50 0.69 20.51 -9.22
C VAL A 50 -0.45 21.50 -9.35
N ALA A 51 -1.68 21.00 -9.30
CA ALA A 51 -2.85 21.87 -9.18
C ALA A 51 -2.71 22.70 -7.90
N SER A 52 -2.71 24.03 -8.04
CA SER A 52 -2.78 24.93 -6.89
C SER A 52 -4.11 24.68 -6.15
N ALA A 53 -4.03 24.45 -4.84
CA ALA A 53 -5.18 24.29 -3.96
C ALA A 53 -6.00 25.58 -3.86
#